data_AF-A0A7S2G784-F1
#
_entry.id   AF-A0A7S2G784-F1
#
_cell.length_a   1.000
_cell.length_b   1.000
_cell.length_c   1.000
_cell.angle_alpha   90.00
_cell.angle_beta   90.00
_cell.angle_gamma   90.00
#
_symmetry.space_group_name_H-M   'P 1'
#
loop_
_entity.id
_entity.type
_entity.pdbx_description
1 polymer ?
#
loop_
_entity_poly.entity_id
_entity_poly.type
_entity_poly.pdbx_seq_one_letter_code
_entity_poly.pdbx_strand_id
1 'polypeptide(L)'
;TTIARAAWRASNSKQLWYLCDENMDENTGYSLFDENCEPLSTYTDASYWVTFFILYNNVLPLSLYVTIEFVNLCQAEFVNSDVEMYDDKSNTPARARTSNMNGDLGQIEYIFSDKTGTLTQNEMRFQCLSVSGVMYGECEGIITKPVE
;
A
#
# COMPACT_ATOMS: atom_id res chain seq x y z
N THR A 1 -11.23 17.19 -12.49
CA THR A 1 -12.53 16.61 -12.09
C THR A 1 -13.57 17.68 -11.75
N THR A 2 -13.20 18.85 -11.22
CA THR A 2 -14.14 19.91 -10.80
C THR A 2 -14.93 20.58 -11.94
N ILE A 3 -14.31 20.84 -13.09
CA ILE A 3 -14.98 21.47 -14.25
C ILE A 3 -15.97 20.51 -14.92
N ALA A 4 -15.60 19.23 -15.07
CA ALA A 4 -16.49 18.20 -15.58
C ALA A 4 -17.73 18.01 -14.69
N ARG A 5 -17.57 18.17 -13.37
CA ARG A 5 -18.68 18.14 -12.41
C ARG A 5 -19.60 19.35 -12.52
N ALA A 6 -19.05 20.55 -12.73
CA ALA A 6 -19.86 21.75 -12.92
C ALA A 6 -20.69 21.66 -14.22
N ALA A 7 -20.08 21.20 -15.32
CA ALA A 7 -20.77 21.01 -16.60
C ALA A 7 -21.85 19.92 -16.53
N TRP A 8 -21.55 18.80 -15.87
CA TRP A 8 -22.54 17.73 -15.66
C TRP A 8 -23.71 18.20 -14.78
N ARG A 9 -23.44 18.97 -13.71
CA ARG A 9 -24.51 19.52 -12.87
C ARG A 9 -25.43 20.47 -13.63
N ALA A 10 -24.87 21.34 -14.46
CA ALA A 10 -25.66 22.23 -15.31
C ALA A 10 -26.56 21.44 -16.28
N SER A 11 -26.10 20.28 -16.78
CA SER A 11 -26.88 19.42 -17.69
C SER A 11 -27.91 18.54 -16.98
N ASN A 12 -27.75 18.27 -15.67
CA ASN A 12 -28.58 17.34 -14.90
C ASN A 12 -29.40 18.03 -13.80
N SER A 13 -29.58 19.36 -13.85
CA SER A 13 -30.22 20.17 -12.79
C SER A 13 -31.55 19.61 -12.29
N LYS A 14 -32.41 19.13 -13.20
CA LYS A 14 -33.73 18.55 -12.89
C LYS A 14 -33.69 17.26 -12.04
N GLN A 15 -32.55 16.59 -11.96
CA GLN A 15 -32.36 15.36 -11.18
C GLN A 15 -31.61 15.61 -9.86
N LEU A 16 -31.27 16.88 -9.56
CA LEU A 16 -30.45 17.30 -8.42
C LEU A 16 -31.28 17.89 -7.28
N TRP A 17 -32.46 17.32 -7.00
CA TRP A 17 -33.36 17.76 -5.92
C TRP A 17 -32.70 17.81 -4.53
N TYR A 18 -31.63 17.03 -4.33
CA TYR A 18 -30.87 16.97 -3.08
C TYR A 18 -29.89 18.15 -2.89
N LEU A 19 -29.78 19.10 -3.83
CA LEU A 19 -28.89 20.27 -3.72
C LEU A 19 -29.60 21.57 -3.31
N CYS A 20 -30.89 21.53 -2.95
CA CYS A 20 -31.63 22.71 -2.48
C CYS A 20 -31.08 23.18 -1.11
N ASP A 21 -30.63 24.44 -1.01
CA ASP A 21 -30.24 25.11 0.23
C ASP A 21 -31.24 26.24 0.50
N GLU A 22 -31.89 26.20 1.68
CA GLU A 22 -32.98 27.11 2.06
C GLU A 22 -32.52 28.34 2.86
N ASN A 23 -31.24 28.45 3.24
CA ASN A 23 -30.77 29.59 4.04
C ASN A 23 -30.01 30.61 3.19
N MET A 24 -30.70 31.25 2.24
CA MET A 24 -30.19 32.49 1.63
C MET A 24 -31.18 33.64 1.81
N ASP A 25 -30.68 34.69 2.47
CA ASP A 25 -31.34 35.95 2.72
C ASP A 25 -31.99 36.53 1.46
N GLU A 26 -33.21 37.06 1.64
CA GLU A 26 -34.15 37.53 0.61
C GLU A 26 -33.66 38.70 -0.29
N ASN A 27 -32.39 39.08 -0.28
CA ASN A 27 -31.92 40.33 -0.91
C ASN A 27 -30.80 40.23 -1.94
N THR A 28 -30.42 39.03 -2.37
CA THR A 28 -29.56 38.84 -3.54
C THR A 28 -30.24 37.93 -4.53
N GLY A 29 -31.14 38.52 -5.34
CA GLY A 29 -31.82 37.83 -6.41
C GLY A 29 -30.84 37.40 -7.50
N TYR A 30 -30.32 36.20 -7.39
CA TYR A 30 -30.12 35.17 -8.44
C TYR A 30 -29.95 33.85 -7.67
N SER A 31 -31.00 33.02 -7.55
CA SER A 31 -30.82 31.66 -7.04
C SER A 31 -30.03 30.89 -8.10
N LEU A 32 -28.77 30.61 -7.81
CA LEU A 32 -27.88 29.90 -8.74
C LEU A 32 -28.31 28.44 -8.98
N PHE A 33 -29.40 27.96 -8.36
CA PHE A 33 -29.90 26.59 -8.46
C PHE A 33 -31.45 26.49 -8.40
N ASP A 34 -32.05 26.51 -9.60
CA ASP A 34 -33.30 25.86 -10.10
C ASP A 34 -34.71 26.19 -9.54
N GLU A 35 -35.68 26.20 -10.46
CA GLU A 35 -37.11 26.55 -10.41
C GLU A 35 -38.03 25.46 -9.77
N ASN A 36 -37.49 24.36 -9.25
CA ASN A 36 -38.28 23.16 -8.91
C ASN A 36 -38.05 22.61 -7.48
N CYS A 37 -37.58 23.40 -6.51
CA CYS A 37 -37.58 22.98 -5.11
C CYS A 37 -39.04 23.00 -4.58
N GLU A 38 -39.66 21.83 -4.38
CA GLU A 38 -40.92 21.74 -3.63
C GLU A 38 -40.69 22.16 -2.15
N PRO A 39 -41.66 22.85 -1.52
CA PRO A 39 -41.46 23.42 -0.18
C PRO A 39 -41.21 22.34 0.89
N LEU A 40 -40.25 22.62 1.78
CA LEU A 40 -39.69 21.77 2.84
C LEU A 40 -40.65 21.03 3.77
N SER A 41 -41.95 21.35 3.75
CA SER A 41 -42.93 20.81 4.70
C SER A 41 -43.30 19.34 4.49
N THR A 42 -42.82 18.71 3.41
CA THR A 42 -43.13 17.32 3.05
C THR A 42 -41.93 16.38 3.14
N TYR A 43 -40.72 16.92 3.35
CA TYR A 43 -39.49 16.13 3.44
C TYR A 43 -39.24 15.63 4.86
N THR A 44 -39.06 14.32 5.01
CA THR A 44 -38.76 13.64 6.27
C THR A 44 -37.27 13.78 6.64
N ASP A 45 -36.92 13.73 7.92
CA ASP A 45 -35.53 13.80 8.44
C ASP A 45 -34.55 12.84 7.73
N ALA A 46 -35.07 11.72 7.22
CA ALA A 46 -34.31 10.74 6.44
C ALA A 46 -33.76 11.28 5.11
N SER A 47 -34.46 12.23 4.48
CA SER A 47 -34.04 12.82 3.20
C SER A 47 -32.80 13.71 3.34
N TYR A 48 -32.72 14.51 4.41
CA TYR A 48 -31.53 15.29 4.73
C TYR A 48 -30.32 14.40 4.96
N TRP A 49 -30.50 13.28 5.66
CA TRP A 49 -29.43 12.31 5.87
C TRP A 49 -28.90 11.75 4.54
N VAL A 50 -29.78 11.40 3.60
CA VAL A 50 -29.40 10.91 2.25
C VAL A 50 -28.68 12.02 1.45
N THR A 51 -29.18 13.25 1.51
CA THR A 51 -28.54 14.42 0.87
C THR A 51 -27.12 14.63 1.37
N PHE A 52 -26.91 14.68 2.69
CA PHE A 52 -25.57 14.83 3.27
C PHE A 52 -24.67 13.64 2.91
N PHE A 53 -25.19 12.41 2.91
CA PHE A 53 -24.42 11.23 2.51
C PHE A 53 -23.92 11.31 1.06
N ILE A 54 -24.75 11.76 0.13
CA ILE A 54 -24.37 11.93 -1.29
C ILE A 54 -23.33 13.05 -1.43
N LEU A 55 -23.45 14.15 -0.69
CA LEU A 55 -22.47 15.24 -0.69
C LEU A 55 -21.09 14.77 -0.20
N TYR A 56 -21.05 13.93 0.84
CA TYR A 56 -19.81 13.37 1.41
C TYR A 56 -19.23 12.18 0.62
N ASN A 57 -19.86 11.71 -0.45
CA ASN A 57 -19.39 10.58 -1.25
C ASN A 57 -17.97 10.78 -1.85
N ASN A 58 -17.46 12.01 -1.85
CA ASN A 58 -16.10 12.35 -2.32
C ASN A 58 -15.02 12.33 -1.25
N VAL A 59 -15.37 12.14 0.02
CA VAL A 59 -14.39 12.12 1.13
C VAL A 59 -13.46 10.92 0.98
N LEU A 60 -13.98 9.78 0.51
CA LEU A 60 -13.19 8.60 0.16
C LEU A 60 -13.17 8.43 -1.36
N PRO A 61 -12.14 8.96 -2.05
CA PRO A 61 -12.03 8.76 -3.49
C PRO A 61 -11.79 7.28 -3.79
N LEU A 62 -12.70 6.68 -4.57
CA LEU A 62 -12.53 5.30 -5.07
C LEU A 62 -11.20 5.11 -5.83
N SER A 63 -10.67 6.18 -6.42
CA SER A 63 -9.38 6.16 -7.10
C SER A 63 -8.19 5.93 -6.15
N LEU A 64 -8.27 6.31 -4.87
CA LEU A 64 -7.17 6.13 -3.92
C LEU A 64 -6.81 4.66 -3.77
N TYR A 65 -7.83 3.81 -3.61
CA TYR A 65 -7.63 2.37 -3.48
C TYR A 65 -6.93 1.78 -4.72
N VAL A 66 -7.43 2.11 -5.91
CA VAL A 66 -6.85 1.65 -7.18
C VAL A 66 -5.42 2.16 -7.36
N THR A 67 -5.12 3.40 -6.97
CA THR A 67 -3.76 3.94 -7.08
C THR A 67 -2.77 3.25 -6.14
N ILE A 68 -3.19 2.86 -4.93
CA ILE A 68 -2.31 2.14 -3.99
C ILE A 68 -1.97 0.76 -4.56
N GLU A 69 -2.96 0.03 -5.06
CA GLU A 69 -2.72 -1.27 -5.70
C GLU A 69 -1.79 -1.14 -6.92
N PHE A 70 -1.96 -0.09 -7.73
CA PHE A 70 -1.07 0.17 -8.86
C PHE A 70 0.38 0.42 -8.41
N VAL A 71 0.58 1.24 -7.36
CA VAL A 71 1.92 1.49 -6.80
C VAL A 71 2.55 0.20 -6.27
N ASN A 72 1.78 -0.63 -5.56
CA ASN A 72 2.26 -1.93 -5.06
C ASN A 72 2.72 -2.85 -6.19
N LEU A 73 2.01 -2.86 -7.33
CA LEU A 73 2.40 -3.61 -8.52
C LEU A 73 3.69 -3.07 -9.15
N CYS A 74 3.82 -1.75 -9.30
CA CYS A 74 5.06 -1.15 -9.82
C CYS A 74 6.27 -1.46 -8.93
N GLN A 75 6.10 -1.41 -7.60
CA GLN A 75 7.16 -1.75 -6.66
C GLN A 75 7.57 -3.23 -6.77
N ALA A 76 6.60 -4.14 -6.92
CA ALA A 76 6.89 -5.57 -7.10
C ALA A 76 7.73 -5.81 -8.36
N GLU A 77 7.44 -5.09 -9.44
CA GLU A 77 8.17 -5.22 -10.69
C GLU A 77 9.61 -4.70 -10.59
N PHE A 78 9.85 -3.65 -9.82
CA PHE A 78 11.20 -3.19 -9.54
C PHE A 78 12.02 -4.21 -8.76
N VAL A 79 11.43 -4.88 -7.76
CA VAL A 79 12.10 -5.97 -7.03
C VAL A 79 12.43 -7.13 -7.95
N ASN A 80 11.54 -7.48 -8.88
CA ASN A 80 11.76 -8.58 -9.83
C ASN A 80 12.86 -8.27 -10.86
N SER A 81 13.03 -6.98 -11.20
CA SER A 81 13.96 -6.52 -12.23
C SER A 81 15.35 -6.15 -11.67
N ASP A 82 15.55 -6.27 -10.36
CA ASP A 82 16.80 -5.91 -9.71
C ASP A 82 17.90 -6.95 -10.00
N VAL A 83 19.04 -6.46 -10.52
CA VAL A 83 20.21 -7.28 -10.87
C VAL A 83 21.03 -7.64 -9.63
N GLU A 84 21.01 -6.82 -8.57
CA GLU A 84 21.78 -7.09 -7.35
C GLU A 84 21.20 -8.25 -6.53
N MET A 85 19.90 -8.54 -6.71
CA MET A 85 19.22 -9.66 -6.06
C MET A 85 19.09 -10.91 -6.96
N TYR A 86 19.92 -11.00 -8.00
CA TYR A 86 19.99 -12.14 -8.91
C TYR A 86 21.07 -13.14 -8.44
N ASP A 87 20.72 -14.43 -8.35
CA ASP A 87 21.70 -15.48 -8.08
C ASP A 87 22.20 -16.13 -9.38
N ASP A 88 23.45 -15.82 -9.75
CA ASP A 88 24.14 -16.38 -10.92
C ASP A 88 24.31 -17.90 -10.86
N LYS A 89 24.45 -18.49 -9.67
CA LYS A 89 24.72 -19.94 -9.55
C LYS A 89 23.49 -20.77 -9.87
N SER A 90 22.32 -20.31 -9.42
CA SER A 90 21.03 -20.98 -9.66
C SER A 90 20.24 -20.38 -10.83
N ASN A 91 20.74 -19.34 -11.49
CA ASN A 91 20.04 -18.55 -12.51
C ASN A 91 18.64 -18.08 -12.05
N THR A 92 18.50 -17.74 -10.77
CA THR A 92 17.19 -17.42 -10.17
C THR A 92 17.13 -15.95 -9.77
N PRO A 93 16.22 -15.14 -10.35
CA PRO A 93 15.99 -13.77 -9.90
C PRO A 93 15.15 -13.73 -8.62
N ALA A 94 15.28 -12.65 -7.85
CA ALA A 94 14.33 -12.31 -6.82
C ALA A 94 12.92 -12.20 -7.41
N ARG A 95 11.92 -12.72 -6.68
CA ARG A 95 10.54 -12.71 -7.16
C ARG A 95 9.55 -12.34 -6.05
N ALA A 96 8.96 -11.15 -6.18
CA ALA A 96 7.84 -10.72 -5.37
C ALA A 96 6.56 -11.45 -5.81
N ARG A 97 6.09 -12.39 -4.98
CA ARG A 97 4.86 -13.16 -5.25
C ARG A 97 3.58 -12.44 -4.80
N THR A 98 3.72 -11.50 -3.88
CA THR A 98 2.61 -10.81 -3.23
C THR A 98 2.96 -9.32 -3.15
N SER A 99 2.33 -8.50 -3.99
CA SER A 99 2.68 -7.09 -4.18
C SER A 99 2.24 -6.19 -3.01
N ASN A 100 1.20 -6.56 -2.27
CA ASN A 100 0.67 -5.72 -1.18
C ASN A 100 1.57 -5.68 0.07
N MET A 101 2.52 -6.61 0.20
CA MET A 101 3.45 -6.68 1.35
C MET A 101 4.76 -5.91 1.10
N ASN A 102 4.95 -5.31 -0.08
CA ASN A 102 6.20 -4.63 -0.42
C ASN A 102 6.53 -3.47 0.53
N GLY A 103 5.50 -2.73 0.99
CA GLY A 103 5.67 -1.66 1.97
C GLY A 103 6.01 -2.16 3.38
N ASP A 104 5.52 -3.33 3.76
CA ASP A 104 5.73 -3.92 5.09
C ASP A 104 7.18 -4.39 5.28
N LEU A 105 7.87 -4.74 4.19
CA LEU A 105 9.29 -5.13 4.21
C LEU A 105 10.19 -4.03 4.81
N GLY A 106 9.81 -2.75 4.68
CA GLY A 106 10.54 -1.63 5.27
C GLY A 106 10.35 -1.45 6.77
N GLN A 107 9.44 -2.20 7.39
CA GLN A 107 9.04 -2.06 8.80
C GLN A 107 9.35 -3.32 9.64
N ILE A 108 10.16 -4.24 9.12
CA ILE A 108 10.49 -5.49 9.81
C ILE A 108 11.46 -5.22 10.97
N GLU A 109 11.12 -5.66 12.17
CA GLU A 109 11.98 -5.58 13.37
C GLU A 109 12.69 -6.90 13.71
N TYR A 110 12.06 -8.04 13.41
CA TYR A 110 12.57 -9.38 13.76
C TYR A 110 12.68 -10.27 12.52
N ILE A 111 13.83 -10.93 12.35
CA ILE A 111 14.06 -11.93 11.31
C ILE A 111 14.21 -13.30 11.97
N PHE A 112 13.24 -14.18 11.73
CA PHE A 112 13.34 -15.59 12.10
C PHE A 112 13.94 -16.36 10.92
N SER A 113 15.15 -16.89 11.12
CA SER A 113 15.87 -17.66 10.09
C SER A 113 15.92 -19.14 10.44
N ASP A 114 15.72 -19.99 9.45
CA ASP A 114 15.99 -21.42 9.59
C ASP A 114 17.51 -21.68 9.50
N LYS A 115 17.99 -22.73 10.17
CA LYS A 115 19.42 -23.08 10.16
C LYS A 115 19.81 -23.76 8.85
N THR A 116 19.12 -24.83 8.49
CA THR A 116 19.53 -25.70 7.39
C THR A 116 18.92 -25.22 6.08
N GLY A 117 19.73 -25.02 5.05
CA GLY A 117 19.26 -24.55 3.74
C GLY A 117 19.04 -23.03 3.64
N THR A 118 19.11 -22.29 4.75
CA THR A 118 19.18 -20.81 4.74
C THR A 118 20.55 -20.34 5.24
N LEU A 119 20.91 -20.59 6.50
CA LEU A 119 22.20 -20.16 7.04
C LEU A 119 23.36 -21.05 6.59
N THR A 120 23.12 -22.36 6.47
CA THR A 120 24.15 -23.33 6.08
C THR A 120 23.78 -24.03 4.80
N GLN A 121 24.74 -24.11 3.88
CA GLN A 121 24.70 -25.07 2.77
C GLN A 121 24.84 -26.49 3.34
N ASN A 122 24.17 -27.46 2.73
CA ASN A 122 24.23 -28.86 3.16
C ASN A 122 25.53 -29.54 2.67
N GLU A 123 26.67 -28.94 3.00
CA GLU A 123 28.01 -29.41 2.64
C GLU A 123 28.93 -29.27 3.86
N MET A 124 29.45 -30.39 4.35
CA MET A 124 30.37 -30.41 5.49
C MET A 124 31.80 -30.55 5.00
N ARG A 125 32.63 -29.52 5.26
CA ARG A 125 34.06 -29.52 4.94
C ARG A 125 34.88 -29.71 6.20
N PHE A 126 35.80 -30.67 6.18
CA PHE A 126 36.77 -30.84 7.25
C PHE A 126 37.81 -29.74 7.14
N GLN A 127 37.91 -28.90 8.18
CA GLN A 127 38.85 -27.78 8.21
C GLN A 127 40.12 -28.12 8.99
N CYS A 128 39.97 -28.68 10.20
CA CYS A 128 41.08 -28.84 11.13
C CYS A 128 40.93 -30.03 12.07
N LEU A 129 42.06 -30.49 12.59
CA LEU A 129 42.15 -31.52 13.64
C LEU A 129 43.33 -31.26 14.56
N SER A 130 43.15 -31.51 15.86
CA SER A 130 44.24 -31.55 16.84
C SER A 130 44.62 -32.98 17.16
N VAL A 131 45.90 -33.34 17.06
CA VAL A 131 46.42 -34.63 17.51
C VAL A 131 47.60 -34.39 18.45
N SER A 132 47.51 -34.88 19.69
CA SER A 132 48.58 -34.73 20.70
C SER A 132 49.03 -33.27 20.93
N GLY A 133 48.10 -32.32 20.85
CA GLY A 133 48.37 -30.88 21.00
C GLY A 133 48.92 -30.20 19.73
N VAL A 134 49.16 -30.95 18.64
CA VAL A 134 49.55 -30.40 17.34
C VAL A 134 48.30 -30.18 16.50
N MET A 135 48.10 -28.95 16.02
CA MET A 135 47.00 -28.61 15.11
C MET A 135 47.40 -28.88 13.66
N TYR A 136 46.52 -29.55 12.93
CA TYR A 136 46.63 -29.85 11.50
C TYR A 136 45.46 -29.17 10.76
N GLY A 137 45.78 -28.45 9.68
CA GLY A 137 44.82 -27.66 8.90
C GLY A 137 44.98 -26.15 9.09
N GLU A 138 44.48 -25.36 8.15
CA GLU A 138 44.42 -23.89 8.26
C GLU A 138 43.18 -23.49 9.06
N CYS A 139 43.36 -23.32 10.37
CA CYS A 139 42.28 -22.90 11.27
C CYS A 139 42.30 -21.39 11.44
N GLU A 140 41.67 -20.65 10.53
CA GLU A 140 41.44 -19.23 10.76
C GLU A 140 40.42 -19.03 11.91
N GLY A 141 40.82 -18.29 12.95
CA GLY A 141 39.92 -17.86 14.03
C GLY A 141 39.89 -18.73 15.30
N ILE A 142 40.72 -19.77 15.43
CA ILE A 142 40.83 -20.54 16.68
C ILE A 142 41.88 -19.88 17.60
N ILE A 143 41.42 -19.19 18.65
CA ILE A 143 42.28 -18.77 19.77
C ILE A 143 42.66 -20.04 20.53
N THR A 144 43.76 -20.69 20.15
CA THR A 144 44.35 -21.74 20.98
C THR A 144 44.93 -21.07 22.22
N LYS A 145 44.23 -21.14 23.36
CA LYS A 145 44.91 -20.89 24.63
C LYS A 145 46.00 -21.98 24.78
N PRO A 146 47.26 -21.61 25.05
CA PRO A 146 48.29 -22.60 25.28
C PRO A 146 47.87 -23.48 26.47
N VAL A 147 47.97 -24.78 26.28
CA VAL A 147 47.77 -25.77 27.34
C VAL A 147 49.03 -25.73 28.20
N GLU A 148 48.88 -25.35 29.47
CA GLU A 148 49.90 -25.55 30.52
C GLU A 148 50.07 -27.04 30.85
#